data_AF-A0A1V0GZ61-F1
#
_entry.id   AF-A0A1V0GZ61-F1
#
_cell.length_a   1.000
_cell.length_b   1.000
_cell.length_c   1.000
_cell.angle_alpha   90.00
_cell.angle_beta   90.00
_cell.angle_gamma   90.00
#
_symmetry.space_group_name_H-M   'P 1'
#
loop_
_entity.id
_entity.type
_entity.pdbx_description
1 polymer ?
#
loop_
_entity_poly.entity_id
_entity_poly.type
_entity_poly.pdbx_seq_one_letter_code
_entity_poly.pdbx_strand_id
1 'polypeptide(L)'
;MTVKSSISLSDEHHAFARAQVQDGRFSSVSAVVQHGLDLLRQKAEDERLERAALRALLEERKHGVFVPADDMQRRVAAMVAARQADAAPK
;
A
#
# COMPACT_ATOMS: atom_id res chain seq x y z
N MET A 1 4.78 -25.93 -9.36
CA MET A 1 6.01 -26.73 -9.21
C MET A 1 6.82 -26.09 -8.08
N THR A 2 7.26 -26.85 -7.08
CA THR A 2 7.98 -26.28 -5.91
C THR A 2 9.43 -26.75 -5.94
N VAL A 3 10.37 -25.80 -5.86
CA VAL A 3 11.81 -26.10 -5.79
C VAL A 3 12.21 -26.25 -4.32
N LYS A 4 12.95 -27.32 -3.99
CA LYS A 4 13.54 -27.49 -2.66
C LYS A 4 14.84 -26.71 -2.60
N SER A 5 14.85 -25.66 -1.78
CA SER A 5 16.03 -24.84 -1.52
C SER A 5 16.48 -25.01 -0.07
N SER A 6 17.78 -25.15 0.14
CA SER A 6 18.37 -25.09 1.48
C SER A 6 18.59 -23.62 1.83
N ILE A 7 17.98 -23.15 2.92
CA ILE A 7 18.09 -21.78 3.41
C ILE A 7 18.47 -21.78 4.89
N SER A 8 19.27 -20.81 5.30
CA SER A 8 19.55 -20.58 6.71
C SER A 8 18.49 -19.65 7.29
N LEU A 9 17.97 -20.00 8.46
CA LEU A 9 17.08 -19.16 9.26
C LEU A 9 17.79 -18.85 10.59
N SER A 10 17.56 -17.65 11.13
CA SER A 10 17.92 -17.39 12.52
C SER A 10 17.07 -18.28 13.45
N ASP A 11 17.59 -18.52 14.66
CA ASP A 11 16.88 -19.34 15.65
C ASP A 11 15.49 -18.78 15.97
N GLU A 12 15.36 -17.45 16.04
CA GLU A 12 14.08 -16.75 16.26
C GLU A 12 13.08 -16.99 15.12
N HIS A 13 13.51 -16.92 13.86
CA HIS A 13 12.63 -17.14 12.71
C HIS A 13 12.20 -18.60 12.60
N HIS A 14 13.13 -19.52 12.88
CA HIS A 14 12.81 -20.93 12.91
C HIS A 14 11.84 -21.27 14.06
N ALA A 15 12.05 -20.72 15.27
CA ALA A 15 11.15 -20.90 16.41
C ALA A 15 9.74 -20.37 16.12
N PHE A 16 9.64 -19.17 15.51
CA PHE A 16 8.36 -18.61 15.07
C PHE A 16 7.65 -19.52 14.07
N ALA A 17 8.35 -19.99 13.03
CA ALA A 17 7.75 -20.87 12.03
C ALA A 17 7.29 -22.20 12.64
N ARG A 18 8.04 -22.74 13.62
CA ARG A 18 7.66 -23.95 14.36
C ARG A 18 6.41 -23.75 15.21
N ALA A 19 6.29 -22.61 15.91
CA ALA A 19 5.10 -22.29 16.70
C ALA A 19 3.85 -22.23 15.81
N GLN A 20 3.95 -21.59 14.65
CA GLN A 20 2.85 -21.49 13.68
C GLN A 20 2.37 -22.86 13.16
N VAL A 21 3.27 -23.85 13.08
CA VAL A 21 2.91 -25.24 12.73
C VAL A 21 2.30 -25.97 13.92
N GLN A 22 2.83 -25.78 15.12
CA GLN A 22 2.29 -26.36 16.37
C GLN A 22 0.87 -25.88 16.66
N ASP A 23 0.58 -24.61 16.36
CA ASP A 23 -0.75 -24.02 16.47
C ASP A 23 -1.73 -24.50 15.38
N GLY A 24 -1.29 -25.37 14.46
CA GLY A 24 -2.11 -25.92 13.38
C GLY A 24 -2.44 -24.93 12.27
N ARG A 25 -1.86 -23.73 12.28
CA ARG A 25 -2.09 -22.70 11.24
C ARG A 25 -1.44 -23.06 9.91
N PHE A 26 -0.32 -23.77 9.95
CA PHE A 26 0.40 -24.23 8.76
C PHE A 26 0.79 -25.69 8.88
N SER A 27 0.82 -26.39 7.73
CA SER A 27 1.18 -27.81 7.67
C SER A 27 2.68 -28.09 7.82
N SER A 28 3.53 -27.09 7.60
CA SER A 28 4.99 -27.20 7.69
C SER A 28 5.68 -25.84 7.77
N VAL A 29 6.95 -25.82 8.19
CA VAL A 29 7.79 -24.62 8.18
C VAL A 29 7.94 -24.07 6.76
N SER A 30 8.07 -24.94 5.75
CA SER A 30 8.15 -24.50 4.35
C SER A 30 6.88 -23.77 3.90
N ALA A 31 5.69 -24.19 4.36
CA ALA A 31 4.44 -23.49 4.07
C ALA A 31 4.38 -22.09 4.70
N VAL A 32 4.93 -21.94 5.92
CA VAL A 32 5.06 -20.62 6.58
C VAL A 32 5.97 -19.70 5.76
N VAL A 33 7.14 -20.20 5.35
CA VAL A 33 8.11 -19.42 4.56
C VAL A 33 7.53 -19.02 3.20
N GLN A 34 6.86 -19.94 2.51
CA GLN A 34 6.20 -19.66 1.22
C GLN A 34 5.14 -18.57 1.37
N HIS A 35 4.28 -18.68 2.39
CA HIS A 35 3.28 -17.66 2.66
C HIS A 35 3.92 -16.29 3.00
N GLY A 36 5.00 -16.27 3.77
CA GLY A 36 5.75 -15.05 4.06
C GLY A 36 6.33 -14.41 2.80
N LEU A 37 6.83 -15.20 1.85
CA LEU A 37 7.32 -14.70 0.56
C LEU A 37 6.19 -14.16 -0.31
N ASP A 38 5.01 -14.79 -0.29
CA ASP A 38 3.84 -14.30 -1.02
C ASP A 38 3.36 -12.94 -0.48
N LEU A 39 3.32 -12.79 0.85
CA LEU A 39 3.00 -11.52 1.50
C LEU A 39 4.03 -10.43 1.15
N LEU A 40 5.32 -10.77 1.16
CA LEU A 40 6.37 -9.84 0.76
C LEU A 40 6.25 -9.42 -0.70
N ARG A 41 5.95 -10.36 -1.60
CA ARG A 41 5.72 -10.09 -3.03
C ARG A 41 4.54 -9.17 -3.23
N GLN A 42 3.40 -9.46 -2.58
CA GLN A 42 2.20 -8.63 -2.67
C GLN A 42 2.50 -7.20 -2.21
N LYS A 43 3.13 -7.05 -1.03
CA LYS A 43 3.53 -5.73 -0.52
C LYS A 43 4.44 -4.98 -1.49
N ALA A 44 5.42 -5.66 -2.09
CA ALA A 44 6.32 -5.03 -3.06
C ALA A 44 5.60 -4.60 -4.35
N GLU A 45 4.63 -5.38 -4.82
CA GLU A 45 3.80 -5.05 -5.98
C GLU A 45 2.90 -3.83 -5.68
N ASP A 46 2.24 -3.81 -4.51
CA ASP A 46 1.39 -2.71 -4.06
C ASP A 46 2.19 -1.40 -3.94
N GLU A 47 3.34 -1.44 -3.23
CA GLU A 47 4.21 -0.28 -3.11
C GLU A 47 4.72 0.23 -4.46
N ARG A 48 4.97 -0.67 -5.43
CA ARG A 48 5.40 -0.28 -6.78
C ARG A 48 4.26 0.43 -7.53
N LEU A 49 3.04 -0.09 -7.42
CA LEU A 49 1.84 0.50 -8.04
C LEU A 49 1.55 1.88 -7.46
N GLU A 50 1.55 2.01 -6.13
CA GLU A 50 1.35 3.29 -5.44
C GLU A 50 2.40 4.32 -5.84
N ARG A 51 3.68 3.93 -5.85
CA ARG A 51 4.77 4.82 -6.28
C ARG A 51 4.64 5.26 -7.73
N ALA A 52 4.20 4.35 -8.63
CA ALA A 52 3.95 4.69 -10.03
C ALA A 52 2.78 5.66 -10.18
N ALA A 53 1.68 5.44 -9.46
CA ALA A 53 0.51 6.32 -9.47
C ALA A 53 0.86 7.71 -8.93
N LEU A 54 1.58 7.80 -7.81
CA LEU A 54 2.04 9.08 -7.25
C LEU A 54 2.96 9.80 -8.22
N ARG A 55 3.91 9.10 -8.86
CA ARG A 55 4.79 9.69 -9.87
C ARG A 55 3.99 10.26 -11.04
N ALA A 56 3.00 9.52 -11.55
CA ALA A 56 2.16 9.99 -12.64
C ALA A 56 1.38 11.26 -12.25
N LEU A 57 0.80 11.31 -11.05
CA LEU A 57 0.08 12.47 -10.53
C LEU A 57 1.00 13.69 -10.37
N LEU A 58 2.22 13.50 -9.86
CA LEU A 58 3.19 14.59 -9.72
C LEU A 58 3.67 15.11 -11.08
N GLU A 59 3.91 14.23 -12.04
CA GLU A 59 4.27 14.62 -13.40
C GLU A 59 3.13 15.39 -14.08
N GLU A 60 1.89 14.92 -14.00
CA GLU A 60 0.72 15.65 -14.48
C GLU A 60 0.63 17.03 -13.83
N ARG A 61 0.79 17.10 -12.51
CA ARG A 61 0.69 18.37 -11.78
C ARG A 61 1.80 19.35 -12.14
N LYS A 62 3.02 18.85 -12.36
CA LYS A 62 4.19 19.65 -12.76
C LYS A 62 4.01 20.28 -14.15
N HIS A 63 3.35 19.58 -15.07
CA HIS A 63 3.07 20.10 -16.42
C HIS A 63 1.83 21.00 -16.48
N GLY A 64 0.97 20.94 -15.46
CA GLY A 64 -0.19 21.81 -15.33
C GLY A 64 0.16 23.25 -14.96
N VAL A 65 -0.81 24.16 -15.14
CA VAL A 65 -0.65 25.56 -14.77
C VAL A 65 -0.58 25.69 -13.25
N PHE A 66 0.46 26.38 -12.76
CA PHE A 66 0.54 26.79 -11.37
C PHE A 66 -0.33 28.02 -11.14
N VAL A 67 -1.06 28.01 -10.03
CA VAL A 67 -1.91 29.14 -9.62
C VAL A 67 -1.33 29.76 -8.34
N PRO A 68 -1.40 31.09 -8.18
CA PRO A 68 -1.05 31.74 -6.93
C PRO A 68 -1.88 31.21 -5.76
N ALA A 69 -1.30 31.22 -4.56
CA ALA A 69 -1.96 30.72 -3.36
C ALA A 69 -3.30 31.44 -3.08
N ASP A 70 -3.32 32.77 -3.21
CA ASP A 70 -4.53 33.58 -2.96
C ASP A 70 -5.66 33.24 -3.95
N ASP A 71 -5.31 32.99 -5.22
CA ASP A 71 -6.27 32.54 -6.24
C ASP A 71 -6.86 31.18 -5.88
N MET A 72 -6.02 30.25 -5.43
CA MET A 72 -6.47 28.92 -5.00
C MET A 72 -7.39 29.02 -3.79
N GLN A 73 -7.05 29.83 -2.79
CA GLN A 73 -7.88 30.04 -1.59
C GLN A 73 -9.26 30.57 -1.95
N ARG A 74 -9.33 31.58 -2.83
CA ARG A 74 -10.61 32.13 -3.31
C ARG A 74 -11.45 31.08 -4.03
N ARG A 75 -10.84 30.28 -4.91
CA ARG A 75 -11.54 29.21 -5.65
C ARG A 75 -12.09 28.14 -4.71
N VAL A 76 -11.30 27.69 -3.75
CA VAL A 76 -11.73 26.68 -2.76
C VAL A 76 -12.87 27.21 -1.88
N ALA A 77 -12.77 28.45 -1.39
CA ALA A 77 -13.83 29.06 -0.59
C ALA A 77 -15.16 29.14 -1.36
N ALA A 78 -15.11 29.52 -2.64
CA ALA A 78 -16.29 29.55 -3.50
C ALA A 78 -16.89 28.15 -3.72
N MET A 79 -16.06 27.12 -3.94
CA MET A 79 -16.54 25.73 -4.08
C MET A 79 -17.22 25.22 -2.81
N VAL A 80 -16.66 25.53 -1.64
CA VAL A 80 -17.24 25.15 -0.35
C VAL A 80 -18.57 25.84 -0.12
N ALA A 81 -18.65 27.16 -0.39
CA ALA A 81 -19.88 27.93 -0.26
C ALA A 81 -21.00 27.41 -1.19
N ALA A 82 -20.66 27.10 -2.45
CA ALA A 82 -21.60 26.52 -3.41
C ALA A 82 -22.14 25.17 -2.91
N ARG A 83 -21.26 24.29 -2.41
CA ARG A 83 -21.68 22.98 -1.89
C ARG A 83 -22.55 23.07 -0.64
N GLN A 84 -22.35 24.08 0.19
CA GLN A 84 -23.19 24.33 1.36
C GLN A 84 -24.57 24.88 0.97
N ALA A 85 -24.63 25.75 -0.04
CA ALA A 85 -25.88 26.25 -0.58
C ALA A 85 -26.72 25.12 -1.23
N ASP A 86 -26.07 24.19 -1.95
CA ASP A 86 -26.73 23.01 -2.54
C ASP A 86 -27.24 22.00 -1.49
N ALA A 87 -26.60 21.96 -0.32
CA ALA A 87 -26.95 21.05 0.78
C ALA A 87 -27.99 21.62 1.76
N ALA A 88 -28.38 22.90 1.62
CA ALA A 88 -29.40 23.51 2.46
C ALA A 88 -30.81 23.06 2.01
N PRO A 89 -31.70 22.65 2.95
CA PRO A 89 -33.07 22.29 2.59
C PRO A 89 -33.83 23.51 2.06
N LYS A 90 -34.61 23.30 0.99
CA LYS A 90 -35.46 24.30 0.32
C LYS A 90 -36.57 24.83 1.22
#